data_AF-A0A921GZN2-F1
#
_entry.id   AF-A0A921GZN2-F1
#
_cell.length_a   1.000
_cell.length_b   1.000
_cell.length_c   1.000
_cell.angle_alpha   90.00
_cell.angle_beta   90.00
_cell.angle_gamma   90.00
#
_symmetry.space_group_name_H-M   'P 1'
#
loop_
_entity.id
_entity.type
_entity.pdbx_description
1 polymer ?
#
loop_
_entity_poly.entity_id
_entity_poly.type
_entity_poly.pdbx_seq_one_letter_code
_entity_poly.pdbx_strand_id
1 'polypeptide(L)'
;MSEFISALAGGLIALIGVWLQFRKEDRDKRIDYENDIKSMIDLIVYKVARIRNTKLDEDTAFLNKKFTTEIYYNIEQDFKSLDEQVQDLITNMSHHTNESNELIQDMLKRFEPLEIQFNKFKVAFKIYDEIYEDKKDKRTSIVGSKINLDKEVYEFTQKMRNFARKNYNHKIFEPKLK
;
A
#
# COMPACT_ATOMS: atom_id res chain seq x y z
N MET A 1 -25.93 -27.75 52.96
CA MET A 1 -24.44 -27.70 52.80
C MET A 1 -24.00 -28.11 51.40
N SER A 2 -24.50 -29.22 50.82
CA SER A 2 -24.25 -29.65 49.43
C SER A 2 -24.62 -28.58 48.36
N GLU A 3 -25.82 -27.98 48.48
CA GLU A 3 -26.31 -26.97 47.51
C GLU A 3 -25.50 -25.67 47.51
N PHE A 4 -24.97 -25.25 48.66
CA PHE A 4 -24.15 -24.04 48.79
C PHE A 4 -22.77 -24.22 48.14
N ILE A 5 -22.17 -25.41 48.28
CA ILE A 5 -20.89 -25.77 47.63
C ILE A 5 -21.09 -25.92 46.12
N SER A 6 -22.23 -26.48 45.67
CA SER A 6 -22.56 -26.62 44.25
C SER A 6 -22.84 -25.27 43.57
N ALA A 7 -23.47 -24.32 44.27
CA ALA A 7 -23.69 -22.96 43.76
C ALA A 7 -22.39 -22.15 43.66
N LEU A 8 -21.47 -22.30 44.64
CA LEU A 8 -20.12 -21.72 44.61
C LEU A 8 -19.27 -22.33 43.48
N ALA A 9 -19.33 -23.65 43.29
CA ALA A 9 -18.64 -24.33 42.20
C ALA A 9 -19.20 -23.93 40.82
N GLY A 10 -20.52 -23.82 40.68
CA GLY A 10 -21.17 -23.35 39.45
C GLY A 10 -20.80 -21.90 39.10
N GLY A 11 -20.73 -21.02 40.10
CA GLY A 11 -20.30 -19.62 39.93
C GLY A 11 -18.84 -19.50 39.48
N LEU A 12 -17.94 -20.30 40.03
CA LEU A 12 -16.52 -20.32 39.63
C LEU A 12 -16.34 -20.84 38.19
N ILE A 13 -17.08 -21.87 37.79
CA ILE A 13 -17.04 -22.42 36.42
C ILE A 13 -17.60 -21.40 35.41
N ALA A 14 -18.68 -20.69 35.76
CA ALA A 14 -19.23 -19.62 34.92
C ALA A 14 -18.23 -18.48 34.70
N LEU A 15 -17.51 -18.05 35.75
CA LEU A 15 -16.47 -17.02 35.65
C LEU A 15 -15.29 -17.45 34.77
N ILE A 16 -14.86 -18.72 34.86
CA ILE A 16 -13.83 -19.29 33.98
C ILE A 16 -14.32 -19.31 32.53
N GLY A 17 -15.58 -19.69 32.30
CA GLY A 17 -16.19 -19.70 30.97
C GLY A 17 -16.24 -18.30 30.33
N VAL A 18 -16.69 -17.30 31.11
CA VAL A 18 -16.72 -15.89 30.68
C VAL A 18 -15.32 -15.36 30.38
N TRP A 19 -14.32 -15.67 31.22
CA TRP A 19 -12.93 -15.27 30.98
C TRP A 19 -12.32 -15.93 29.73
N LEU A 20 -12.62 -17.22 29.49
CA LEU A 20 -12.22 -17.91 28.26
C LEU A 20 -12.90 -17.32 27.02
N GLN A 21 -14.16 -16.93 27.12
CA GLN A 21 -14.88 -16.23 26.06
C GLN A 21 -14.25 -14.87 25.75
N PHE A 22 -13.95 -14.04 26.75
CA PHE A 22 -13.25 -12.77 26.55
C PHE A 22 -11.87 -12.98 25.91
N ARG A 23 -11.09 -13.96 26.39
CA ARG A 23 -9.79 -14.28 25.79
C ARG A 23 -9.89 -14.75 24.35
N LYS A 24 -10.95 -15.50 24.02
CA LYS A 24 -11.23 -15.93 22.65
C LYS A 24 -11.61 -14.74 21.78
N GLU A 25 -12.51 -13.89 22.25
CA GLU A 25 -12.95 -12.68 21.55
C GLU A 25 -11.77 -11.72 21.27
N ASP A 26 -10.90 -11.50 22.26
CA ASP A 26 -9.70 -10.68 22.08
C ASP A 26 -8.70 -11.31 21.11
N ARG A 27 -8.64 -12.64 21.05
CA ARG A 27 -7.79 -13.36 20.10
C ARG A 27 -8.36 -13.27 18.68
N ASP A 28 -9.66 -13.49 18.53
CA ASP A 28 -10.36 -13.43 17.25
C ASP A 28 -10.26 -12.01 16.66
N LYS A 29 -10.49 -10.97 17.48
CA LYS A 29 -10.26 -9.56 17.09
C LYS A 29 -8.84 -9.31 16.59
N ARG A 30 -7.82 -9.80 17.30
CA ARG A 30 -6.41 -9.67 16.87
C ARG A 30 -6.13 -10.35 15.53
N ILE A 31 -6.72 -11.53 15.29
CA ILE A 31 -6.58 -12.24 14.03
C ILE A 31 -7.25 -11.46 12.89
N ASP A 32 -8.45 -10.94 13.11
CA ASP A 32 -9.17 -10.13 12.13
C ASP A 32 -8.38 -8.88 11.76
N TYR A 33 -7.83 -8.15 12.74
CA TYR A 33 -6.96 -7.00 12.48
C TYR A 33 -5.71 -7.36 11.67
N GLU A 34 -5.06 -8.48 12.01
CA GLU A 34 -3.89 -8.94 11.27
C GLU A 34 -4.24 -9.28 9.81
N ASN A 35 -5.41 -9.88 9.58
CA ASN A 35 -5.92 -10.19 8.24
C ASN A 35 -6.29 -8.94 7.45
N ASP A 36 -6.87 -7.93 8.09
CA ASP A 36 -7.18 -6.64 7.46
C ASP A 36 -5.90 -5.95 7.00
N ILE A 37 -4.86 -5.88 7.86
CA ILE A 37 -3.56 -5.31 7.50
C ILE A 37 -2.94 -6.06 6.32
N LYS A 38 -2.96 -7.40 6.34
CA LYS A 38 -2.47 -8.22 5.21
C LYS A 38 -3.21 -7.91 3.91
N SER A 39 -4.53 -7.78 3.98
CA SER A 39 -5.37 -7.45 2.83
C SER A 39 -5.06 -6.06 2.28
N MET A 40 -4.85 -5.08 3.14
CA MET A 40 -4.46 -3.72 2.75
C MET A 40 -3.07 -3.69 2.10
N ILE A 41 -2.12 -4.48 2.60
CA ILE A 41 -0.80 -4.64 1.97
C ILE A 41 -0.92 -5.22 0.56
N ASP A 42 -1.76 -6.24 0.35
CA ASP A 42 -1.99 -6.81 -0.98
C ASP A 42 -2.67 -5.80 -1.92
N LEU A 43 -3.61 -4.99 -1.41
CA LEU A 43 -4.22 -3.90 -2.17
C LEU A 43 -3.19 -2.82 -2.57
N ILE A 44 -2.27 -2.45 -1.67
CA ILE A 44 -1.15 -1.55 -1.99
C ILE A 44 -0.34 -2.11 -3.16
N VAL A 45 0.06 -3.38 -3.09
CA VAL A 45 0.86 -4.01 -4.16
C VAL A 45 0.08 -4.10 -5.48
N TYR A 46 -1.22 -4.38 -5.44
CA TYR A 46 -2.07 -4.30 -6.62
C TYR A 46 -2.09 -2.90 -7.24
N LYS A 47 -2.27 -1.85 -6.44
CA LYS A 47 -2.32 -0.46 -6.93
C LYS A 47 -0.96 -0.01 -7.50
N VAL A 48 0.13 -0.37 -6.83
CA VAL A 48 1.50 -0.16 -7.32
C VAL A 48 1.71 -0.84 -8.68
N ALA A 49 1.20 -2.07 -8.84
CA ALA A 49 1.31 -2.79 -10.09
C ALA A 49 0.57 -2.08 -11.23
N ARG A 50 -0.58 -1.41 -10.99
CA ARG A 50 -1.28 -0.63 -12.02
C ARG A 50 -0.40 0.50 -12.60
N ILE A 51 0.29 1.24 -11.72
CA ILE A 51 1.24 2.31 -12.12
C ILE A 51 2.32 1.75 -13.06
N ARG A 52 2.88 0.58 -12.72
CA ARG A 52 3.92 -0.09 -13.51
C ARG A 52 3.45 -0.43 -14.93
N ASN A 53 2.24 -0.98 -15.06
CA ASN A 53 1.79 -1.54 -16.34
C ASN A 53 1.23 -0.50 -17.30
N THR A 54 0.92 0.71 -16.80
CA THR A 54 0.63 1.83 -17.68
C THR A 54 1.92 2.26 -18.37
N LYS A 55 2.06 1.89 -19.64
CA LYS A 55 3.27 2.12 -20.45
C LYS A 55 3.34 3.58 -20.90
N LEU A 56 4.50 4.19 -20.68
CA LEU A 56 4.91 5.44 -21.31
C LEU A 56 6.38 5.31 -21.72
N ASP A 57 6.59 4.90 -22.95
CA ASP A 57 7.86 4.72 -23.64
C ASP A 57 8.02 5.78 -24.75
N GLU A 58 9.13 5.72 -25.48
CA GLU A 58 9.39 6.65 -26.58
C GLU A 58 8.28 6.59 -27.64
N ASP A 59 7.89 5.37 -28.06
CA ASP A 59 6.85 5.17 -29.08
C ASP A 59 5.53 5.85 -28.69
N THR A 60 5.11 5.68 -27.44
CA THR A 60 3.86 6.29 -26.94
C THR A 60 3.99 7.79 -26.69
N ALA A 61 5.14 8.28 -26.23
CA ALA A 61 5.38 9.70 -25.98
C ALA A 61 5.44 10.55 -27.28
N PHE A 62 5.79 9.94 -28.41
CA PHE A 62 5.89 10.62 -29.71
C PHE A 62 4.64 10.53 -30.59
N LEU A 63 3.63 9.72 -30.23
CA LEU A 63 2.41 9.54 -31.02
C LEU A 63 1.61 10.84 -31.18
N ASN A 64 1.11 11.42 -30.07
CA ASN A 64 0.52 12.75 -30.03
C ASN A 64 0.44 13.27 -28.58
N LYS A 65 0.33 14.60 -28.40
CA LYS A 65 0.24 15.25 -27.09
C LYS A 65 -0.87 14.67 -26.22
N LYS A 66 -2.08 14.57 -26.78
CA LYS A 66 -3.30 14.12 -26.09
C LYS A 66 -3.14 12.73 -25.48
N PHE A 67 -2.54 11.79 -26.21
CA PHE A 67 -2.35 10.41 -25.77
C PHE A 67 -1.38 10.33 -24.58
N THR A 68 -0.24 11.01 -24.66
CA THR A 68 0.71 11.11 -23.54
C THR A 68 0.10 11.78 -22.31
N THR A 69 -0.72 12.82 -22.52
CA THR A 69 -1.47 13.49 -21.46
C THR A 69 -2.47 12.54 -20.78
N GLU A 70 -3.20 11.73 -21.56
CA GLU A 70 -4.11 10.72 -21.02
C GLU A 70 -3.38 9.66 -20.20
N ILE A 71 -2.24 9.15 -20.70
CA ILE A 71 -1.38 8.22 -19.95
C ILE A 71 -0.90 8.83 -18.63
N TYR A 72 -0.46 10.09 -18.65
CA TYR A 72 -0.06 10.79 -17.43
C TYR A 72 -1.20 10.84 -16.41
N TYR A 73 -2.41 11.23 -16.82
CA TYR A 73 -3.54 11.33 -15.91
C TYR A 73 -3.98 9.97 -15.34
N ASN A 74 -3.88 8.90 -16.12
CA ASN A 74 -4.12 7.55 -15.64
C ASN A 74 -3.10 7.17 -14.54
N ILE A 75 -1.81 7.47 -14.75
CA ILE A 75 -0.76 7.24 -13.75
C ILE A 75 -0.98 8.11 -12.49
N GLU A 76 -1.37 9.38 -12.66
CA GLU A 76 -1.66 10.29 -11.54
C GLU A 76 -2.85 9.79 -10.70
N GLN A 77 -3.91 9.31 -11.35
CA GLN A 77 -5.07 8.73 -10.66
C GLN A 77 -4.70 7.44 -9.92
N ASP A 78 -3.92 6.55 -10.54
CA ASP A 78 -3.45 5.32 -9.90
C ASP A 78 -2.55 5.62 -8.69
N PHE A 79 -1.67 6.62 -8.80
CA PHE A 79 -0.82 7.06 -7.70
C PHE A 79 -1.62 7.65 -6.55
N LYS A 80 -2.61 8.52 -6.84
CA LYS A 80 -3.50 9.06 -5.82
C LYS A 80 -4.23 7.96 -5.05
N SER A 81 -4.75 6.97 -5.77
CA SER A 81 -5.44 5.84 -5.14
C SER A 81 -4.49 4.98 -4.29
N LEU A 82 -3.21 4.87 -4.68
CA LEU A 82 -2.16 4.23 -3.88
C LEU A 82 -1.88 5.02 -2.60
N ASP A 83 -1.69 6.33 -2.69
CA ASP A 83 -1.43 7.21 -1.55
C ASP A 83 -2.55 7.11 -0.50
N GLU A 84 -3.82 7.21 -0.94
CA GLU A 84 -4.99 7.00 -0.08
C GLU A 84 -4.93 5.64 0.65
N GLN A 85 -4.58 4.56 -0.08
CA GLN A 85 -4.49 3.22 0.51
C GLN A 85 -3.36 3.08 1.54
N VAL A 86 -2.23 3.77 1.32
CA VAL A 86 -1.10 3.81 2.26
C VAL A 86 -1.50 4.58 3.53
N GLN A 87 -2.22 5.70 3.39
CA GLN A 87 -2.73 6.47 4.52
C GLN A 87 -3.76 5.67 5.34
N ASP A 88 -4.65 4.93 4.69
CA ASP A 88 -5.58 4.03 5.37
C ASP A 88 -4.82 2.97 6.18
N LEU A 89 -3.77 2.37 5.61
CA LEU A 89 -2.95 1.36 6.29
C LEU A 89 -2.26 1.96 7.53
N ILE A 90 -1.67 3.15 7.39
CA ILE A 90 -1.05 3.90 8.49
C ILE A 90 -2.06 4.14 9.62
N THR A 91 -3.26 4.61 9.27
CA THR A 91 -4.34 4.86 10.23
C THR A 91 -4.73 3.58 10.96
N ASN A 92 -4.91 2.47 10.23
CA ASN A 92 -5.24 1.19 10.83
C ASN A 92 -4.14 0.63 11.73
N MET A 93 -2.86 0.76 11.37
CA MET A 93 -1.75 0.36 12.24
C MET A 93 -1.71 1.22 13.52
N SER A 94 -2.03 2.51 13.43
CA SER A 94 -2.03 3.43 14.57
C SER A 94 -3.03 3.04 15.67
N HIS A 95 -4.16 2.44 15.30
CA HIS A 95 -5.21 2.07 16.22
C HIS A 95 -5.04 0.67 16.84
N HIS A 96 -4.29 -0.22 16.19
CA HIS A 96 -4.36 -1.67 16.50
C HIS A 96 -3.02 -2.33 16.82
N THR A 97 -1.91 -1.58 16.85
CA THR A 97 -0.59 -2.14 17.16
C THR A 97 0.08 -1.42 18.33
N ASN A 98 0.61 -2.19 19.28
CA ASN A 98 1.30 -1.64 20.46
C ASN A 98 2.65 -0.98 20.10
N GLU A 99 3.21 -1.31 18.93
CA GLU A 99 4.45 -0.76 18.35
C GLU A 99 4.15 0.16 17.13
N SER A 100 2.95 0.73 17.09
CA SER A 100 2.43 1.47 15.93
C SER A 100 3.37 2.54 15.38
N ASN A 101 4.04 3.29 16.26
CA ASN A 101 4.95 4.34 15.84
C ASN A 101 6.13 3.83 15.01
N GLU A 102 6.73 2.70 15.36
CA GLU A 102 7.88 2.15 14.62
C GLU A 102 7.44 1.61 13.26
N LEU A 103 6.31 0.89 13.22
CA LEU A 103 5.75 0.35 11.98
C LEU A 103 5.31 1.45 11.02
N ILE A 104 4.68 2.52 11.53
CA ILE A 104 4.28 3.69 10.74
C ILE A 104 5.51 4.40 10.18
N GLN A 105 6.55 4.63 11.00
CA GLN A 105 7.78 5.25 10.52
C GLN A 105 8.49 4.40 9.46
N ASP A 106 8.55 3.09 9.63
CA ASP A 106 9.13 2.19 8.61
C ASP A 106 8.32 2.25 7.31
N MET A 107 6.99 2.29 7.37
CA MET A 107 6.13 2.42 6.19
C MET A 107 6.32 3.76 5.47
N LEU A 108 6.36 4.88 6.19
CA LEU A 108 6.62 6.19 5.61
C LEU A 108 7.98 6.25 4.90
N LYS A 109 9.04 5.75 5.56
CA LYS A 109 10.40 5.67 4.97
C LYS A 109 10.45 4.81 3.72
N ARG A 110 9.64 3.74 3.65
CA ARG A 110 9.56 2.88 2.46
C ARG A 110 8.86 3.58 1.30
N PHE A 111 7.82 4.36 1.58
CA PHE A 111 6.97 5.02 0.57
C PHE A 111 7.58 6.32 0.02
N GLU A 112 8.26 7.10 0.85
CA GLU A 112 8.85 8.41 0.50
C GLU A 112 9.66 8.41 -0.83
N PRO A 113 10.57 7.44 -1.09
CA PRO A 113 11.29 7.40 -2.37
C PRO A 113 10.39 7.32 -3.60
N LEU A 114 9.28 6.57 -3.50
CA LEU A 114 8.30 6.41 -4.59
C LEU A 114 7.56 7.73 -4.84
N GLU A 115 7.17 8.43 -3.77
CA GLU A 115 6.56 9.76 -3.85
C GLU A 115 7.50 10.79 -4.51
N ILE A 116 8.79 10.77 -4.15
CA ILE A 116 9.81 11.65 -4.75
C ILE A 116 9.90 11.41 -6.26
N GLN A 117 9.90 10.16 -6.73
CA GLN A 117 9.97 9.85 -8.17
C GLN A 117 8.68 10.23 -8.89
N PHE A 118 7.52 10.04 -8.27
CA PHE A 118 6.25 10.49 -8.84
C PHE A 118 6.21 12.03 -8.99
N ASN A 119 6.70 12.77 -7.99
CA ASN A 119 6.79 14.23 -8.08
C ASN A 119 7.72 14.69 -9.22
N LYS A 120 8.85 13.99 -9.44
CA LYS A 120 9.72 14.24 -10.60
C LYS A 120 9.01 13.95 -11.93
N PHE A 121 8.23 12.87 -11.99
CA PHE A 121 7.42 12.52 -13.16
C PHE A 121 6.39 13.60 -13.48
N LYS A 122 5.71 14.14 -12.46
CA LYS A 122 4.80 15.28 -12.60
C LYS A 122 5.48 16.54 -13.14
N VAL A 123 6.69 16.85 -12.69
CA VAL A 123 7.47 17.97 -13.23
C VAL A 123 7.87 17.71 -14.69
N ALA A 124 8.31 16.50 -15.01
CA ALA A 124 8.66 16.12 -16.38
C ALA A 124 7.46 16.23 -17.33
N PHE A 125 6.26 15.85 -16.88
CA PHE A 125 5.03 16.03 -17.65
C PHE A 125 4.71 17.51 -17.91
N LYS A 126 4.82 18.39 -16.91
CA LYS A 126 4.61 19.84 -17.11
C LYS A 126 5.54 20.40 -18.18
N ILE A 127 6.83 20.04 -18.11
CA ILE A 127 7.82 20.45 -19.10
C ILE A 127 7.45 19.92 -20.49
N TYR A 128 7.06 18.64 -20.59
CA TYR A 128 6.61 18.02 -21.83
C TYR A 128 5.40 18.76 -22.42
N ASP A 129 4.41 19.12 -21.61
CA ASP A 129 3.19 19.80 -22.05
C ASP A 129 3.49 21.19 -22.62
N GLU A 130 4.34 21.95 -21.92
CA GLU A 130 4.76 23.31 -22.32
C GLU A 130 5.56 23.33 -23.61
N ILE A 131 6.50 22.41 -23.79
CA ILE A 131 7.44 22.44 -24.93
C ILE A 131 7.04 21.50 -26.07
N TYR A 132 5.86 20.88 -25.99
CA TYR A 132 5.44 19.85 -26.92
C TYR A 132 5.62 20.32 -28.36
N GLU A 133 5.06 21.47 -28.75
CA GLU A 133 5.14 21.97 -30.14
C GLU A 133 6.55 22.44 -30.55
N ASP A 134 7.39 22.84 -29.59
CA ASP A 134 8.62 23.60 -29.87
C ASP A 134 9.89 22.76 -29.95
N LYS A 135 10.03 21.69 -29.15
CA LYS A 135 11.32 20.98 -28.98
C LYS A 135 11.17 19.46 -28.89
N LYS A 136 11.24 18.79 -30.04
CA LYS A 136 11.12 17.32 -30.15
C LYS A 136 12.13 16.55 -29.28
N ASP A 137 13.36 17.04 -29.17
CA ASP A 137 14.45 16.37 -28.46
C ASP A 137 14.29 16.38 -26.93
N LYS A 138 13.48 17.28 -26.38
CA LYS A 138 13.21 17.36 -24.94
C LYS A 138 11.99 16.56 -24.50
N ARG A 139 11.23 15.99 -25.44
CA ARG A 139 10.05 15.16 -25.16
C ARG A 139 10.44 13.80 -24.54
N THR A 140 11.71 13.39 -24.61
CA THR A 140 12.24 12.17 -23.97
C THR A 140 12.33 12.26 -22.44
N SER A 141 12.31 13.47 -21.87
CA SER A 141 12.42 13.68 -20.42
C SER A 141 11.28 13.01 -19.62
N ILE A 142 10.06 12.99 -20.16
CA ILE A 142 8.92 12.33 -19.53
C ILE A 142 9.08 10.81 -19.50
N VAL A 143 9.64 10.23 -20.58
CA VAL A 143 9.94 8.79 -20.69
C VAL A 143 11.04 8.41 -19.68
N GLY A 144 12.13 9.17 -19.64
CA GLY A 144 13.19 8.95 -18.66
C GLY A 144 12.70 9.03 -17.21
N SER A 145 11.80 9.98 -16.93
CA SER A 145 11.19 10.06 -15.60
C SER A 145 10.21 8.90 -15.31
N LYS A 146 9.49 8.38 -16.31
CA LYS A 146 8.67 7.18 -16.14
C LYS A 146 9.52 5.96 -15.84
N ILE A 147 10.64 5.77 -16.52
CA ILE A 147 11.58 4.66 -16.27
C ILE A 147 12.07 4.70 -14.81
N ASN A 148 12.41 5.89 -14.30
CA ASN A 148 12.81 6.06 -12.90
C ASN A 148 11.66 5.77 -11.93
N LEU A 149 10.44 6.17 -12.25
CA LEU A 149 9.24 5.84 -11.48
C LEU A 149 9.01 4.33 -11.44
N ASP A 150 9.12 3.63 -12.57
CA ASP A 150 8.93 2.17 -12.66
C ASP A 150 9.98 1.39 -11.88
N LYS A 151 11.22 1.87 -11.89
CA LYS A 151 12.28 1.32 -11.06
C LYS A 151 11.92 1.44 -9.58
N GLU A 152 11.46 2.61 -9.13
CA GLU A 152 11.11 2.79 -7.72
C GLU A 152 9.83 2.06 -7.33
N VAL A 153 8.87 1.89 -8.25
CA VAL A 153 7.70 1.02 -8.09
C VAL A 153 8.13 -0.42 -7.81
N TYR A 154 9.11 -0.93 -8.57
CA TYR A 154 9.67 -2.26 -8.32
C TYR A 154 10.34 -2.34 -6.94
N GLU A 155 11.21 -1.38 -6.59
CA GLU A 155 11.88 -1.32 -5.30
C GLU A 155 10.89 -1.24 -4.13
N PHE A 156 9.85 -0.41 -4.25
CA PHE A 156 8.78 -0.30 -3.26
C PHE A 156 8.04 -1.64 -3.07
N THR A 157 7.75 -2.36 -4.15
CA THR A 157 7.14 -3.69 -4.08
C THR A 157 8.02 -4.68 -3.29
N GLN A 158 9.35 -4.64 -3.48
CA GLN A 158 10.29 -5.46 -2.69
C GLN A 158 10.30 -5.03 -1.22
N LYS A 159 10.32 -3.73 -0.94
CA LYS A 159 10.24 -3.17 0.42
C LYS A 159 8.96 -3.60 1.11
N MET A 160 7.82 -3.60 0.42
CA MET A 160 6.54 -4.09 0.95
C MET A 160 6.57 -5.59 1.22
N ARG A 161 7.14 -6.39 0.31
CA ARG A 161 7.30 -7.84 0.50
C ARG A 161 8.06 -8.15 1.78
N ASN A 162 9.17 -7.43 2.02
CA ASN A 162 9.96 -7.59 3.22
C ASN A 162 9.21 -7.13 4.48
N PHE A 163 8.48 -6.01 4.40
CA PHE A 163 7.64 -5.51 5.49
C PHE A 163 6.57 -6.53 5.89
N ALA A 164 5.81 -7.04 4.94
CA ALA A 164 4.75 -8.01 5.15
C ALA A 164 5.28 -9.33 5.74
N ARG A 165 6.42 -9.80 5.23
CA ARG A 165 7.07 -11.03 5.69
C ARG A 165 7.58 -10.89 7.13
N LYS A 166 8.23 -9.77 7.45
CA LYS A 166 8.85 -9.52 8.77
C LYS A 166 7.81 -9.30 9.87
N ASN A 167 6.82 -8.45 9.59
CA ASN A 167 5.92 -7.96 10.64
C ASN A 167 4.62 -8.78 10.75
N TYR A 168 4.22 -9.50 9.69
CA TYR A 168 2.93 -10.21 9.64
C TYR A 168 3.05 -11.65 9.13
N ASN A 169 4.28 -12.16 8.92
CA ASN A 169 4.55 -13.46 8.30
C ASN A 169 3.77 -13.69 6.99
N HIS A 170 3.43 -12.60 6.28
CA HIS A 170 2.55 -12.62 5.12
C HIS A 170 3.35 -12.75 3.82
N LYS A 171 2.84 -13.56 2.90
CA LYS A 171 3.38 -13.66 1.55
C LYS A 171 2.47 -12.85 0.64
N ILE A 172 2.97 -11.69 0.21
CA ILE A 172 2.21 -10.78 -0.65
C ILE A 172 1.74 -11.48 -1.93
N PHE A 173 0.49 -11.21 -2.28
CA PHE A 173 -0.05 -11.52 -3.59
C PHE A 173 0.38 -10.44 -4.60
N GLU A 174 1.24 -10.81 -5.55
CA GLU A 174 1.60 -9.92 -6.67
C GLU A 174 0.79 -10.33 -7.90
N PRO A 175 -0.25 -9.56 -8.28
CA PRO A 175 -1.04 -9.88 -9.46
C PRO A 175 -0.19 -9.74 -10.71
N LYS A 176 -0.23 -10.76 -11.57
CA LYS A 176 0.22 -10.67 -12.95
C LYS A 176 -0.81 -9.87 -13.73
N LEU A 177 -0.74 -8.55 -13.62
CA LEU A 177 -1.48 -7.65 -14.47
C LEU A 177 -0.86 -7.74 -15.87
N LYS A 178 -1.64 -8.26 -16.82
CA LYS A 178 -1.27 -8.47 -18.23
C LYS A 178 -1.36 -7.17 -19.01
#